data_AF-A0A5M8PBG8-F1
#
_entry.id   AF-A0A5M8PBG8-F1
#
_cell.length_a   1.000
_cell.length_b   1.000
_cell.length_c   1.000
_cell.angle_alpha   90.00
_cell.angle_beta   90.00
_cell.angle_gamma   90.00
#
_symmetry.space_group_name_H-M   'P 1'
#
loop_
_entity.id
_entity.type
_entity.pdbx_description
1 polymer ?
#
loop_
_entity_poly.entity_id
_entity_poly.type
_entity_poly.pdbx_seq_one_letter_code
_entity_poly.pdbx_strand_id
1 'polypeptide(L)'
;MASPSNRERFPELYNQTNIDRRTCTRVVPMRVLVLGMMRTGTMFALDQLGQGPVYHMLSIIHNPIDSTMWIEALDAKYFHKGRPSTRSDWDQLLGHCASITDLPCTCFAEELIAAYPDAKVILTNRNVDAWHNSCMTTIIPALRDIINPPRSMFH
;
A
#
# COMPACT_ATOMS: atom_id res chain seq x y z
N MET A 1 0.04 -3.60 30.42
CA MET A 1 1.16 -3.90 29.52
C MET A 1 1.05 -3.01 28.30
N ALA A 2 2.12 -2.34 27.87
CA ALA A 2 2.11 -1.63 26.60
C ALA A 2 1.95 -2.64 25.46
N SER A 3 1.16 -2.30 24.45
CA SER A 3 1.05 -3.13 23.26
C SER A 3 2.37 -3.12 22.49
N PRO A 4 2.85 -4.26 21.94
CA PRO A 4 4.10 -4.28 21.19
C PRO A 4 4.04 -3.31 20.00
N SER A 5 5.17 -2.66 19.72
CA SER A 5 5.35 -1.72 18.61
C SER A 5 5.16 -2.41 17.26
N ASN A 6 4.89 -1.64 16.20
CA ASN A 6 4.75 -2.20 14.84
C ASN A 6 6.02 -2.93 14.38
N ARG A 7 7.20 -2.50 14.84
CA ARG A 7 8.49 -3.13 14.55
C ARG A 7 8.65 -4.50 15.21
N GLU A 8 8.11 -4.67 16.40
CA GLU A 8 8.11 -5.97 17.09
C GLU A 8 7.04 -6.91 16.51
N ARG A 9 5.93 -6.36 16.02
CA ARG A 9 4.85 -7.15 15.41
C ARG A 9 5.17 -7.66 14.00
N PHE A 10 5.90 -6.86 13.22
CA PHE A 10 6.18 -7.13 11.81
C PHE A 10 7.65 -6.88 11.47
N PRO A 11 8.59 -7.58 12.12
CA PRO A 11 10.03 -7.32 11.96
C PRO A 11 10.51 -7.46 10.51
N GLU A 12 9.87 -8.30 9.70
CA GLU A 12 10.16 -8.54 8.29
C GLU A 12 9.97 -7.27 7.41
N LEU A 13 9.03 -6.41 7.77
CA LEU A 13 8.81 -5.14 7.07
C LEU A 13 9.97 -4.17 7.26
N TYR A 14 10.72 -4.31 8.35
CA TYR A 14 11.83 -3.41 8.70
C TYR A 14 13.19 -3.90 8.21
N ASN A 15 13.24 -5.05 7.52
CA ASN A 15 14.41 -5.45 6.74
C ASN A 15 14.41 -4.72 5.41
N GLN A 16 14.82 -3.46 5.41
CA GLN A 16 14.67 -2.56 4.27
C GLN A 16 15.52 -2.99 3.07
N THR A 17 14.93 -2.85 1.90
CA THR A 17 15.55 -3.02 0.59
C THR A 17 15.65 -1.66 -0.10
N ASN A 18 16.45 -1.59 -1.18
CA ASN A 18 16.63 -0.39 -2.01
C ASN A 18 16.42 -0.74 -3.49
N ILE A 19 15.33 -1.44 -3.79
CA ILE A 19 15.02 -1.88 -5.15
C ILE A 19 14.50 -0.68 -5.94
N ASP A 20 15.20 -0.32 -7.02
CA ASP A 20 14.70 0.64 -8.00
C ASP A 20 13.67 -0.04 -8.93
N ARG A 21 12.39 0.14 -8.60
CA ARG A 21 11.27 -0.43 -9.36
C ARG A 21 11.19 0.07 -10.80
N ARG A 22 11.77 1.21 -11.14
CA ARG A 22 11.77 1.73 -12.53
C ARG A 22 12.53 0.81 -13.49
N THR A 23 13.43 -0.01 -12.96
CA THR A 23 14.17 -1.03 -13.72
C THR A 23 13.47 -2.38 -13.77
N CYS A 24 12.38 -2.55 -13.03
CA CYS A 24 11.65 -3.81 -12.91
C CYS A 24 10.60 -3.97 -14.02
N THR A 25 10.14 -5.20 -14.20
CA THR A 25 8.98 -5.52 -15.03
C THR A 25 8.08 -6.50 -14.28
N ARG A 26 6.86 -6.71 -14.77
CA ARG A 26 5.94 -7.68 -14.16
C ARG A 26 6.44 -9.11 -14.36
N VAL A 27 6.58 -9.84 -13.26
CA VAL A 27 7.03 -11.24 -13.22
C VAL A 27 5.96 -12.21 -12.73
N VAL A 28 4.87 -11.68 -12.14
CA VAL A 28 3.68 -12.46 -11.75
C VAL A 28 2.40 -11.78 -12.25
N PRO A 29 1.39 -12.54 -12.69
CA PRO A 29 0.13 -11.94 -13.14
C PRO A 29 -0.57 -11.20 -11.99
N MET A 30 -1.18 -10.05 -12.30
CA MET A 30 -2.09 -9.40 -11.37
C MET A 30 -3.39 -10.22 -11.29
N ARG A 31 -3.74 -10.70 -10.09
CA ARG A 31 -4.87 -11.61 -9.85
C ARG A 31 -6.00 -10.94 -9.08
N VAL A 32 -5.70 -10.17 -8.04
CA VAL A 32 -6.72 -9.59 -7.14
C VAL A 32 -6.43 -8.14 -6.79
N LEU A 33 -7.41 -7.28 -6.99
CA LEU A 33 -7.40 -5.87 -6.59
C LEU A 33 -8.35 -5.69 -5.40
N VAL A 34 -7.82 -5.54 -4.18
CA VAL A 34 -8.64 -5.16 -3.02
C VAL A 34 -8.62 -3.65 -2.88
N LEU A 35 -9.71 -3.01 -3.30
CA LEU A 35 -9.83 -1.56 -3.45
C LEU A 35 -10.69 -0.91 -2.35
N GLY A 36 -10.77 -1.56 -1.19
CA GLY A 36 -11.36 -0.96 0.00
C GLY A 36 -10.40 0.00 0.71
N MET A 37 -10.97 0.90 1.52
CA MET A 37 -10.19 1.84 2.33
C MET A 37 -9.40 1.11 3.42
N MET A 38 -8.33 1.73 3.91
CA MET A 38 -7.63 1.28 5.12
C MET A 38 -8.61 0.97 6.25
N ARG A 39 -8.26 0.02 7.11
CA ARG A 39 -9.07 -0.39 8.30
C ARG A 39 -10.40 -1.07 7.97
N THR A 40 -10.54 -1.61 6.76
CA THR A 40 -11.67 -2.45 6.33
C THR A 40 -11.35 -3.95 6.26
N GLY A 41 -10.27 -4.40 6.93
CA GLY A 41 -9.90 -5.82 7.04
C GLY A 41 -8.80 -6.31 6.08
N THR A 42 -8.03 -5.38 5.53
CA THR A 42 -7.15 -5.55 4.36
C THR A 42 -5.84 -6.32 4.60
N MET A 43 -5.32 -6.34 5.83
CA MET A 43 -3.86 -6.44 5.98
C MET A 43 -3.25 -7.81 5.65
N PHE A 44 -3.95 -8.94 5.82
CA PHE A 44 -3.30 -10.28 5.69
C PHE A 44 -4.17 -11.44 5.19
N ALA A 45 -5.43 -11.21 4.82
CA ALA A 45 -6.31 -12.31 4.40
C ALA A 45 -5.87 -12.95 3.06
N LEU A 46 -5.36 -12.15 2.12
CA LEU A 46 -5.03 -12.63 0.77
C LEU A 46 -3.82 -13.56 0.74
N ASP A 47 -2.80 -13.27 1.54
CA ASP A 47 -1.59 -14.10 1.59
C ASP A 47 -1.92 -15.50 2.14
N GLN A 48 -2.72 -15.55 3.22
CA GLN A 48 -3.24 -16.79 3.79
C GLN A 48 -4.11 -17.60 2.82
N LEU A 49 -4.78 -16.92 1.87
CA LEU A 49 -5.61 -17.54 0.84
C LEU A 49 -4.82 -17.91 -0.44
N GLY A 50 -3.48 -17.85 -0.41
CA GLY A 50 -2.62 -18.20 -1.56
C GLY A 50 -2.66 -17.18 -2.70
N GLN A 51 -3.12 -15.97 -2.43
CA GLN A 51 -3.16 -14.86 -3.41
C GLN A 51 -1.93 -13.95 -3.33
N GLY A 52 -0.92 -14.33 -2.55
CA GLY A 52 0.36 -13.63 -2.47
C GLY A 52 1.26 -13.83 -3.70
N PRO A 53 2.33 -13.03 -3.86
CA PRO A 53 2.73 -11.93 -2.97
C PRO A 53 1.76 -10.73 -3.06
N VAL A 54 1.49 -10.07 -1.92
CA VAL A 54 0.53 -8.98 -1.81
C VAL A 54 1.25 -7.64 -1.56
N TYR A 55 0.93 -6.61 -2.34
CA TYR A 55 1.36 -5.24 -2.05
C TYR A 55 0.39 -4.58 -1.07
N HIS A 56 0.90 -4.01 0.01
CA HIS A 56 0.14 -3.28 1.03
C HIS A 56 0.83 -1.92 1.29
N MET A 57 0.15 -0.95 1.90
CA MET A 57 0.79 0.31 2.36
C MET A 57 2.10 0.10 3.13
N LEU A 58 2.20 -1.01 3.87
CA LEU A 58 3.35 -1.31 4.70
C LEU A 58 4.54 -1.84 3.89
N SER A 59 4.32 -2.26 2.64
CA SER A 59 5.38 -2.64 1.70
C SER A 59 6.34 -1.46 1.42
N ILE A 60 5.88 -0.21 1.57
CA ILE A 60 6.72 0.99 1.47
C ILE A 60 7.76 1.03 2.60
N ILE A 61 7.48 0.47 3.79
CA ILE A 61 8.47 0.40 4.87
C ILE A 61 9.62 -0.53 4.47
N HIS A 62 9.28 -1.63 3.76
CA HIS A 62 10.22 -2.63 3.29
C HIS A 62 11.02 -2.17 2.06
N ASN A 63 10.44 -1.38 1.15
CA ASN A 63 11.18 -0.72 0.07
C ASN A 63 10.83 0.77 -0.01
N PRO A 64 11.49 1.64 0.79
CA PRO A 64 11.16 3.06 0.88
C PRO A 64 11.21 3.82 -0.45
N ILE A 65 12.03 3.38 -1.42
CA ILE A 65 12.17 3.99 -2.74
C ILE A 65 10.85 3.92 -3.54
N ASP A 66 9.95 2.97 -3.24
CA ASP A 66 8.61 2.91 -3.84
C ASP A 66 7.82 4.22 -3.60
N SER A 67 8.07 4.90 -2.48
CA SER A 67 7.40 6.16 -2.15
C SER A 67 7.59 7.23 -3.23
N THR A 68 8.73 7.27 -3.92
CA THR A 68 8.97 8.24 -4.99
C THR A 68 8.02 8.03 -6.16
N MET A 69 7.84 6.79 -6.61
CA MET A 69 6.91 6.48 -7.71
C MET A 69 5.45 6.71 -7.28
N TRP A 70 5.11 6.42 -6.03
CA TRP A 70 3.78 6.72 -5.51
C TRP A 70 3.49 8.22 -5.42
N ILE A 71 4.45 9.03 -4.98
CA ILE A 71 4.33 10.50 -4.95
C ILE A 71 4.13 11.03 -6.36
N GLU A 72 4.94 10.61 -7.33
CA GLU A 72 4.80 11.01 -8.75
C GLU A 72 3.42 10.66 -9.32
N ALA A 73 2.91 9.46 -9.02
CA ALA A 73 1.58 9.04 -9.47
C ALA A 73 0.46 9.88 -8.82
N LEU A 74 0.58 10.19 -7.53
CA LEU A 74 -0.38 11.02 -6.81
C LEU A 74 -0.35 12.48 -7.29
N ASP A 75 0.85 13.01 -7.54
CA ASP A 75 1.08 14.33 -8.13
C ASP A 75 0.46 14.46 -9.52
N ALA A 76 0.63 13.44 -10.37
CA ALA A 76 0.02 13.42 -11.69
C ALA A 76 -1.52 13.36 -11.61
N LYS A 77 -2.06 12.52 -10.73
CA LYS A 77 -3.52 12.31 -10.62
C LYS A 77 -4.26 13.48 -10.01
N TYR A 78 -3.80 13.97 -8.86
CA TYR A 78 -4.55 14.92 -8.03
C TYR A 78 -4.07 16.36 -8.17
N PHE A 79 -2.84 16.58 -8.62
CA PHE A 79 -2.23 17.91 -8.74
C PHE A 79 -1.87 18.28 -10.18
N HIS A 80 -2.19 17.42 -11.15
CA HIS A 80 -1.89 17.59 -12.57
C HIS A 80 -0.40 17.87 -12.86
N LYS A 81 0.48 17.28 -12.04
CA LYS A 81 1.94 17.40 -12.18
C LYS A 81 2.53 16.13 -12.77
N GLY A 82 2.92 16.18 -14.04
CA GLY A 82 3.43 15.02 -14.77
C GLY A 82 2.38 14.34 -15.63
N ARG A 83 2.63 13.08 -16.02
CA ARG A 83 1.72 12.30 -16.88
C ARG A 83 0.98 11.25 -16.05
N PRO A 84 -0.27 10.87 -16.42
CA PRO A 84 -0.95 9.73 -15.81
C PRO A 84 -0.09 8.46 -15.88
N SER A 85 -0.16 7.66 -14.82
CA SER A 85 0.48 6.35 -14.76
C SER A 85 -0.16 5.40 -15.77
N THR A 86 0.69 4.67 -16.48
CA THR A 86 0.32 3.67 -17.48
C THR A 86 0.46 2.27 -16.91
N ARG A 87 -0.02 1.26 -17.65
CA ARG A 87 0.19 -0.15 -17.31
C ARG A 87 1.68 -0.48 -17.09
N SER A 88 2.59 0.10 -17.88
CA SER A 88 4.04 -0.13 -17.71
C SER A 88 4.56 0.41 -16.38
N ASP A 89 4.07 1.56 -15.93
CA ASP A 89 4.48 2.14 -14.64
C ASP A 89 3.98 1.27 -13.47
N TRP A 90 2.76 0.74 -13.60
CA TRP A 90 2.21 -0.21 -12.63
C TRP A 90 2.92 -1.57 -12.65
N ASP A 91 3.34 -2.05 -13.81
CA ASP A 91 4.11 -3.30 -13.94
C ASP A 91 5.52 -3.15 -13.35
N GLN A 92 6.13 -1.97 -13.43
CA GLN A 92 7.38 -1.64 -12.74
C GLN A 92 7.21 -1.70 -11.21
N LEU A 93 6.24 -0.95 -10.68
CA LEU A 93 6.04 -0.78 -9.25
C LEU A 93 5.49 -2.05 -8.57
N LEU A 94 4.50 -2.69 -9.17
CA LEU A 94 3.70 -3.77 -8.58
C LEU A 94 3.97 -5.13 -9.25
N GLY A 95 4.96 -5.20 -10.15
CA GLY A 95 5.20 -6.37 -11.00
C GLY A 95 5.57 -7.67 -10.28
N HIS A 96 6.07 -7.54 -9.05
CA HIS A 96 6.45 -8.63 -8.16
C HIS A 96 5.29 -9.08 -7.25
N CYS A 97 4.16 -8.38 -7.29
CA CYS A 97 2.96 -8.69 -6.50
C CYS A 97 1.85 -9.20 -7.41
N ALA A 98 1.21 -10.28 -6.96
CA ALA A 98 0.05 -10.86 -7.64
C ALA A 98 -1.27 -10.27 -7.12
N SER A 99 -1.25 -9.60 -5.98
CA SER A 99 -2.42 -8.90 -5.44
C SER A 99 -2.03 -7.57 -4.82
N ILE A 100 -3.00 -6.67 -4.70
CA ILE A 100 -2.83 -5.37 -4.04
C ILE A 100 -3.92 -5.13 -3.00
N THR A 101 -3.62 -4.27 -2.04
CA THR A 101 -4.58 -3.80 -1.05
C THR A 101 -4.15 -2.46 -0.45
N ASP A 102 -5.11 -1.77 0.17
CA ASP A 102 -4.89 -0.56 0.96
C ASP A 102 -4.38 0.64 0.13
N LEU A 103 -4.12 1.76 0.81
CA LEU A 103 -3.38 2.87 0.21
C LEU A 103 -1.93 2.48 -0.11
N PRO A 104 -1.30 3.07 -1.13
CA PRO A 104 -1.85 4.06 -2.07
C PRO A 104 -2.69 3.46 -3.20
N CYS A 105 -2.68 2.14 -3.35
CA CYS A 105 -3.36 1.41 -4.43
C CYS A 105 -4.85 1.78 -4.57
N THR A 106 -5.59 1.87 -3.47
CA THR A 106 -7.02 2.25 -3.50
C THR A 106 -7.27 3.63 -4.14
N CYS A 107 -6.31 4.58 -4.06
CA CYS A 107 -6.45 5.87 -4.74
C CYS A 107 -6.49 5.75 -6.27
N PHE A 108 -5.98 4.65 -6.83
CA PHE A 108 -5.88 4.41 -8.28
C PHE A 108 -6.83 3.31 -8.75
N ALA A 109 -7.98 3.16 -8.09
CA ALA A 109 -8.94 2.11 -8.39
C ALA A 109 -9.31 2.03 -9.87
N GLU A 110 -9.69 3.16 -10.48
CA GLU A 110 -10.08 3.23 -11.90
C GLU A 110 -8.93 2.85 -12.83
N GLU A 111 -7.74 3.40 -12.59
CA GLU A 111 -6.56 3.16 -13.41
C GLU A 111 -6.05 1.72 -13.30
N LEU A 112 -6.11 1.14 -12.11
CA LEU A 112 -5.69 -0.24 -11.86
C LEU A 112 -6.69 -1.24 -12.43
N ILE A 113 -7.99 -0.97 -12.34
CA ILE A 113 -9.01 -1.79 -13.01
C ILE A 113 -8.83 -1.75 -14.53
N ALA A 114 -8.63 -0.55 -15.09
CA ALA A 114 -8.40 -0.39 -16.52
C ALA A 114 -7.08 -1.05 -16.97
N ALA A 115 -6.03 -0.95 -16.16
CA ALA A 115 -4.74 -1.56 -16.44
C ALA A 115 -4.79 -3.09 -16.37
N TYR A 116 -5.58 -3.68 -15.47
CA TYR A 116 -5.63 -5.12 -15.20
C TYR A 116 -7.06 -5.67 -15.34
N PRO A 117 -7.64 -5.72 -16.55
CA PRO A 117 -9.03 -6.11 -16.76
C PRO A 117 -9.34 -7.56 -16.36
N ASP A 118 -8.34 -8.44 -16.36
CA ASP A 118 -8.49 -9.85 -15.98
C ASP A 118 -8.40 -10.08 -14.45
N ALA A 119 -8.00 -9.06 -13.69
CA ALA A 119 -7.88 -9.16 -12.24
C ALA A 119 -9.25 -9.07 -11.57
N LYS A 120 -9.49 -9.92 -10.56
CA LYS A 120 -10.72 -9.87 -9.77
C LYS A 120 -10.69 -8.65 -8.85
N VAL A 121 -11.79 -7.92 -8.81
CA VAL A 121 -11.94 -6.74 -7.94
C VAL A 121 -12.74 -7.10 -6.70
N ILE A 122 -12.22 -6.73 -5.53
CA ILE A 122 -12.90 -6.85 -4.24
C ILE A 122 -12.97 -5.46 -3.62
N LEU A 123 -14.18 -5.01 -3.29
CA LEU A 123 -14.40 -3.79 -2.52
C LEU A 123 -14.82 -4.17 -1.10
N THR A 124 -13.91 -3.99 -0.14
CA THR A 124 -14.24 -4.17 1.28
C THR A 124 -14.90 -2.90 1.82
N ASN A 125 -15.99 -3.07 2.57
CA ASN A 125 -16.72 -1.98 3.20
C ASN A 125 -16.98 -2.27 4.68
N ARG A 126 -17.16 -1.22 5.47
CA ARG A 126 -17.46 -1.25 6.90
C ARG A 126 -18.43 -0.12 7.23
N ASN A 127 -19.22 -0.29 8.29
CA ASN A 127 -19.98 0.82 8.86
C ASN A 127 -19.06 2.04 9.09
N VAL A 128 -19.50 3.22 8.65
CA VAL A 128 -18.69 4.45 8.59
C VAL A 128 -18.21 4.89 9.97
N ASP A 129 -19.08 4.85 10.99
CA ASP A 129 -18.69 5.26 12.35
C ASP A 129 -17.65 4.30 12.94
N ALA A 130 -17.84 3.00 12.73
CA ALA A 130 -16.89 1.98 13.16
C ALA A 130 -15.54 2.10 12.42
N TRP A 131 -15.57 2.44 11.13
CA TRP A 131 -14.37 2.72 10.34
C TRP A 131 -13.66 3.97 10.84
N HIS A 132 -14.38 5.08 11.02
CA HIS A 132 -13.84 6.35 11.50
C HIS A 132 -13.18 6.18 12.87
N ASN A 133 -13.86 5.54 13.82
CA ASN A 133 -13.30 5.23 15.14
C ASN A 133 -12.03 4.36 15.02
N SER A 134 -12.00 3.39 14.10
CA SER A 134 -10.79 2.60 13.85
C SER A 134 -9.65 3.44 13.27
N CYS A 135 -9.92 4.35 12.34
CA CYS A 135 -8.91 5.26 11.79
C CYS A 135 -8.36 6.20 12.87
N MET A 136 -9.22 6.81 13.69
CA MET A 136 -8.82 7.73 14.77
C MET A 136 -7.94 7.06 15.82
N THR A 137 -8.18 5.78 16.10
CA THR A 137 -7.42 5.00 17.09
C THR A 137 -6.11 4.42 16.56
N THR A 138 -5.96 4.24 15.25
CA THR A 138 -4.81 3.51 14.67
C THR A 138 -3.99 4.31 13.68
N ILE A 139 -4.64 4.95 12.71
CA ILE A 139 -3.96 5.65 11.61
C ILE A 139 -3.51 7.04 12.03
N ILE A 140 -4.38 7.80 12.68
CA ILE A 140 -4.06 9.19 13.07
C ILE A 140 -2.87 9.28 14.04
N PRO A 141 -2.75 8.43 15.07
CA PRO A 141 -1.57 8.41 15.92
C PRO A 141 -0.31 8.04 15.13
N ALA A 142 -0.39 7.03 14.27
CA ALA A 142 0.76 6.60 13.46
C ALA A 142 1.24 7.70 12.49
N LEU A 143 0.32 8.41 11.83
CA LEU A 143 0.66 9.55 10.97
C LEU A 143 1.25 10.71 11.78
N ARG A 144 0.74 10.98 12.99
CA ARG A 144 1.31 12.00 13.88
C ARG A 144 2.76 11.67 14.25
N ASP A 145 3.06 10.41 14.56
CA ASP A 145 4.41 9.97 14.92
C ASP A 145 5.37 10.02 13.71
N ILE A 146 4.88 9.85 12.48
CA ILE A 146 5.68 10.01 11.25
C ILE A 146 5.99 11.49 10.99
N ILE A 147 5.00 12.37 11.16
CA ILE A 147 5.14 13.81 10.87
C ILE A 147 5.90 14.54 11.98
N ASN A 148 5.69 14.13 13.23
CA ASN A 148 6.31 14.68 14.43
C ASN A 148 6.91 13.54 15.26
N PRO A 149 8.03 12.95 14.82
CA PRO A 149 8.65 11.85 15.54
C PRO A 149 9.02 12.29 16.96
N PRO A 150 8.67 11.48 18.00
CA PRO A 150 9.07 11.79 19.36
C PRO A 150 10.59 11.85 19.43
N ARG A 151 11.13 12.85 20.15
CA ARG A 151 12.59 13.09 20.25
C ARG A 151 13.39 11.85 20.68
N SER A 152 12.75 10.92 21.41
CA SER A 152 13.34 9.65 21.83
C SER A 152 13.65 8.67 20.69
N MET A 153 13.18 8.93 19.46
CA MET A 153 13.41 8.08 18.29
C MET A 153 14.73 8.40 17.55
N PHE A 154 15.45 9.46 17.96
CA PHE A 154 16.74 9.89 17.40
C PHE A 154 17.95 9.61 18.30
N HIS A 155 17.87 8.57 19.15
CA HIS A 155 18.98 8.11 19.98
C HIS A 155 19.35 6.67 19.64
#